data_AF-A0AAE2C344-F1
#
_entry.id   AF-A0AAE2C344-F1
#
_cell.length_a   1.000
_cell.length_b   1.000
_cell.length_c   1.000
_cell.angle_alpha   90.00
_cell.angle_beta   90.00
_cell.angle_gamma   90.00
#
_symmetry.space_group_name_H-M   'P 1'
#
loop_
_entity.id
_entity.type
_entity.pdbx_description
1 polymer ?
#
loop_
_entity_poly.entity_id
_entity_poly.type
_entity_poly.pdbx_seq_one_letter_code
_entity_poly.pdbx_strand_id
1 'polypeptide(L)'
;MHGRPRIAPTKEEQEASSVKAAKLRDLQSQVLNFHHNKIYTKEAVEISAKLLESNPEHYTGWNYRKLAVQYLLDQQSENGVDSNSIQSILDEELRIVENALKKNFKSYGAWHHRKWVLSKGHSSTDRELRLLGKFQKLDARNFHAWNYRSKIGKLTLARLLMACNTLISYGNPHDGTEVHYDDVLALYRDLMKMDPAHICYYEDEFSLVLLKQLEPLKTLKSLEALDISYNEIGAHSIDTIRYLCSSPLTHADGNGWNFKKIIDEDVKLKDHWDAYLLFKNLNLRQLEITGNAVVNDRLKAFVCKLMPSLKWLDGEKCC
;
A
#
# COMPACT_ATOMS: atom_id res chain seq x y z
N MET A 1 -23.95 -4.19 -21.66
CA MET A 1 -24.42 -4.27 -23.06
C MET A 1 -24.71 -2.86 -23.56
N HIS A 2 -23.78 -2.23 -24.28
CA HIS A 2 -24.02 -0.91 -24.89
C HIS A 2 -23.47 -0.90 -26.32
N GLY A 3 -24.11 -0.13 -27.21
CA GLY A 3 -23.59 0.14 -28.55
C GLY A 3 -23.54 -1.06 -29.51
N ARG A 4 -24.36 -2.10 -29.31
CA ARG A 4 -24.44 -3.19 -30.31
C ARG A 4 -25.00 -2.63 -31.61
N PRO A 5 -24.30 -2.80 -32.75
CA PRO A 5 -24.83 -2.42 -34.05
C PRO A 5 -26.17 -3.12 -34.30
N ARG A 6 -27.10 -2.40 -34.93
CA ARG A 6 -28.41 -2.98 -35.34
C ARG A 6 -28.30 -3.84 -36.60
N ILE A 7 -27.12 -3.91 -37.22
CA ILE A 7 -26.85 -4.67 -38.43
C ILE A 7 -26.57 -6.12 -38.03
N ALA A 8 -27.19 -7.07 -38.73
CA ALA A 8 -26.94 -8.49 -38.52
C ALA A 8 -25.48 -8.82 -38.94
N PRO A 9 -24.72 -9.53 -38.08
CA PRO A 9 -23.33 -9.85 -38.39
C PRO A 9 -23.25 -10.82 -39.56
N THR A 10 -22.21 -10.66 -40.39
CA THR A 10 -21.95 -11.56 -41.52
C THR A 10 -21.59 -12.96 -41.06
N LYS A 11 -21.66 -13.96 -41.95
CA LYS A 11 -21.28 -15.34 -41.61
C LYS A 11 -19.83 -15.44 -41.11
N GLU A 12 -18.92 -14.72 -41.76
CA GLU A 12 -17.51 -14.63 -41.35
C GLU A 12 -17.34 -13.99 -39.96
N GLU A 13 -18.08 -12.91 -39.67
CA GLU A 13 -18.07 -12.27 -38.34
C GLU A 13 -18.62 -13.19 -37.24
N GLN A 14 -19.66 -13.98 -37.56
CA GLN A 14 -20.24 -14.95 -36.64
C GLN A 14 -19.25 -16.10 -36.34
N GLU A 15 -18.60 -16.63 -37.37
CA GLU A 15 -17.56 -17.66 -37.23
C GLU A 15 -16.37 -17.13 -36.41
N ALA A 16 -15.87 -15.93 -36.72
CA ALA A 16 -14.80 -15.28 -35.95
C ALA A 16 -15.19 -15.03 -34.48
N SER A 17 -16.44 -14.61 -34.23
CA SER A 17 -16.97 -14.44 -32.88
C SER A 17 -17.06 -15.77 -32.12
N SER A 18 -17.46 -16.86 -32.81
CA SER A 18 -17.54 -18.20 -32.22
C SER A 18 -16.15 -18.72 -31.82
N VAL A 19 -15.16 -18.59 -32.71
CA VAL A 19 -13.76 -18.98 -32.44
C VAL A 19 -13.21 -18.19 -31.25
N LYS A 20 -13.46 -16.87 -31.22
CA LYS A 20 -13.05 -16.02 -30.09
C LYS A 20 -13.72 -16.42 -28.78
N ALA A 21 -15.01 -16.75 -28.81
CA ALA A 21 -15.75 -17.19 -27.64
C ALA A 21 -15.24 -18.56 -27.14
N ALA A 22 -14.91 -19.49 -28.05
CA ALA A 22 -14.33 -20.78 -27.69
C ALA A 22 -12.98 -20.62 -27.00
N LYS A 23 -12.07 -19.81 -27.57
CA LYS A 23 -10.79 -19.47 -26.95
C LYS A 23 -10.95 -18.81 -25.59
N LEU A 24 -11.93 -17.92 -25.44
CA LEU A 24 -12.20 -17.27 -24.16
C LEU A 24 -12.69 -18.25 -23.10
N ARG A 25 -13.58 -19.19 -23.45
CA ARG A 25 -14.05 -20.24 -22.55
C ARG A 25 -12.92 -21.14 -22.09
N ASP A 26 -12.02 -21.51 -23.00
CA ASP A 26 -10.84 -22.30 -22.69
C ASP A 26 -9.93 -21.59 -21.66
N LEU A 27 -9.60 -20.32 -21.91
CA LEU A 27 -8.82 -19.50 -20.97
C LEU A 27 -9.52 -19.37 -19.60
N GLN A 28 -10.85 -19.20 -19.58
CA GLN A 28 -11.62 -19.14 -18.34
C GLN A 28 -11.52 -20.45 -17.55
N SER A 29 -11.72 -21.60 -18.21
CA SER A 29 -11.61 -22.91 -17.57
C SER A 29 -10.22 -23.15 -16.96
N GLN A 30 -9.16 -22.78 -17.68
CA GLN A 30 -7.79 -22.91 -17.18
C GLN A 30 -7.54 -22.02 -15.95
N VAL A 31 -7.93 -20.74 -16.00
CA VAL A 31 -7.76 -19.82 -14.86
C VAL A 31 -8.59 -20.25 -13.65
N LEU A 32 -9.80 -20.76 -13.86
CA LEU A 32 -10.60 -21.33 -12.78
C LEU A 32 -9.90 -22.55 -12.18
N ASN A 33 -9.35 -23.46 -12.98
CA ASN A 33 -8.59 -24.59 -12.46
C ASN A 33 -7.38 -24.14 -11.65
N PHE A 34 -6.61 -23.16 -12.12
CA PHE A 34 -5.48 -22.60 -11.39
C PHE A 34 -5.92 -21.98 -10.06
N HIS A 35 -7.04 -21.26 -10.05
CA HIS A 35 -7.58 -20.64 -8.85
C HIS A 35 -8.01 -21.66 -7.79
N HIS A 36 -8.75 -22.71 -8.17
CA HIS A 36 -9.19 -23.75 -7.23
C HIS A 36 -8.01 -24.51 -6.63
N ASN A 37 -6.98 -24.78 -7.42
CA ASN A 37 -5.81 -25.56 -7.00
C ASN A 37 -4.64 -24.69 -6.49
N LYS A 38 -4.82 -23.36 -6.38
CA LYS A 38 -3.78 -22.41 -5.95
C LYS A 38 -2.47 -22.54 -6.74
N ILE A 39 -2.57 -22.75 -8.05
CA ILE A 39 -1.41 -22.90 -8.94
C ILE A 39 -0.96 -21.51 -9.38
N TYR A 40 0.24 -21.07 -8.98
CA TYR A 40 0.79 -19.74 -9.28
C TYR A 40 2.07 -19.78 -10.12
N THR A 41 2.18 -20.77 -11.02
CA THR A 41 3.32 -20.87 -11.93
C THR A 41 3.35 -19.67 -12.90
N LYS A 42 4.52 -19.39 -13.47
CA LYS A 42 4.69 -18.34 -14.49
C LYS A 42 3.69 -18.50 -15.64
N GLU A 43 3.52 -19.73 -16.12
CA GLU A 43 2.55 -20.07 -17.16
C GLU A 43 1.11 -19.73 -16.74
N ALA A 44 0.70 -20.12 -15.53
CA ALA A 44 -0.64 -19.84 -15.03
C ALA A 44 -0.91 -18.32 -14.91
N VAL A 45 0.10 -17.55 -14.49
CA VAL A 45 0.04 -16.09 -14.44
C VAL A 45 -0.06 -15.49 -15.84
N GLU A 46 0.69 -15.97 -16.82
CA GLU A 46 0.61 -15.52 -18.22
C GLU A 46 -0.74 -15.85 -18.87
N ILE A 47 -1.31 -17.03 -18.61
CA ILE A 47 -2.63 -17.42 -19.11
C ILE A 47 -3.70 -16.49 -18.53
N SER A 48 -3.62 -16.16 -17.23
CA SER A 48 -4.54 -15.19 -16.64
C SER A 48 -4.41 -13.78 -17.23
N ALA A 49 -3.20 -13.37 -17.65
CA ALA A 49 -3.00 -12.09 -18.34
C ALA A 49 -3.75 -12.08 -19.68
N LYS A 50 -3.56 -13.13 -20.50
CA LYS A 50 -4.24 -13.29 -21.79
C LYS A 50 -5.77 -13.23 -21.65
N LEU A 51 -6.31 -13.86 -20.60
CA LEU A 51 -7.74 -13.81 -20.28
C LEU A 51 -8.20 -12.38 -20.00
N LEU A 52 -7.50 -11.66 -19.13
CA LEU A 52 -7.93 -10.35 -18.63
C LEU A 52 -7.72 -9.21 -19.65
N GLU A 53 -6.67 -9.27 -20.47
CA GLU A 53 -6.48 -8.36 -21.60
C GLU A 53 -7.59 -8.54 -22.66
N SER A 54 -8.11 -9.77 -22.80
CA SER A 54 -9.19 -10.10 -23.75
C SER A 54 -10.59 -9.82 -23.18
N ASN A 55 -10.78 -10.07 -21.88
CA ASN A 55 -12.03 -9.92 -21.15
C ASN A 55 -11.80 -9.26 -19.77
N PRO A 56 -11.69 -7.92 -19.73
CA PRO A 56 -11.48 -7.17 -18.49
C PRO A 56 -12.59 -7.31 -17.45
N GLU A 57 -13.77 -7.80 -17.85
CA GLU A 57 -14.92 -7.97 -16.95
C GLU A 57 -14.87 -9.29 -16.15
N HIS A 58 -13.84 -10.11 -16.35
CA HIS A 58 -13.71 -11.38 -15.64
C HIS A 58 -13.22 -11.20 -14.21
N TYR A 59 -14.15 -10.94 -13.29
CA TYR A 59 -13.88 -10.62 -11.87
C TYR A 59 -13.03 -11.69 -11.15
N THR A 60 -13.37 -12.98 -11.30
CA THR A 60 -12.62 -14.08 -10.69
C THR A 60 -11.17 -14.14 -11.18
N GLY A 61 -10.91 -13.75 -12.43
CA GLY A 61 -9.56 -13.69 -12.98
C GLY A 61 -8.71 -12.61 -12.32
N TRP A 62 -9.29 -11.43 -12.07
CA TRP A 62 -8.60 -10.38 -11.30
C TRP A 62 -8.32 -10.81 -9.86
N ASN A 63 -9.24 -11.54 -9.21
CA ASN A 63 -9.02 -12.06 -7.86
C ASN A 63 -7.89 -13.10 -7.83
N TYR A 64 -7.92 -14.08 -8.73
CA TYR A 64 -6.83 -15.02 -8.91
C TYR A 64 -5.50 -14.30 -9.11
N ARG A 65 -5.48 -13.27 -9.98
CA ARG A 65 -4.26 -12.53 -10.28
C ARG A 65 -3.70 -11.78 -9.07
N LYS A 66 -4.55 -11.15 -8.25
CA LYS A 66 -4.11 -10.53 -6.98
C LYS A 66 -3.43 -11.55 -6.06
N LEU A 67 -4.01 -12.75 -5.93
CA LEU A 67 -3.44 -13.81 -5.11
C LEU A 67 -2.09 -14.32 -5.67
N ALA A 68 -2.02 -14.54 -6.98
CA ALA A 68 -0.82 -15.01 -7.64
C ALA A 68 0.32 -13.97 -7.56
N VAL A 69 0.01 -12.69 -7.79
CA VAL A 69 1.01 -11.61 -7.68
C VAL A 69 1.46 -11.43 -6.24
N GLN A 70 0.53 -11.48 -5.26
CA GLN A 70 0.92 -11.42 -3.84
C GLN A 70 1.87 -12.57 -3.48
N TYR A 71 1.57 -13.79 -3.91
CA TYR A 71 2.45 -14.93 -3.72
C TYR A 71 3.85 -14.69 -4.32
N LEU A 72 3.94 -14.12 -5.52
CA LEU A 72 5.23 -13.79 -6.14
C LEU A 72 5.99 -12.72 -5.35
N LEU A 73 5.30 -11.69 -4.85
CA LEU A 73 5.92 -10.65 -4.03
C LEU A 73 6.45 -11.23 -2.70
N ASP A 74 5.68 -12.10 -2.06
CA ASP A 74 6.07 -12.75 -0.81
C ASP A 74 7.31 -13.64 -1.03
N GLN A 75 7.36 -14.41 -2.13
CA GLN A 75 8.53 -15.22 -2.50
C GLN A 75 9.80 -14.38 -2.73
N GLN A 76 9.69 -13.16 -3.28
CA GLN A 76 10.85 -12.27 -3.45
C GLN A 76 11.31 -11.67 -2.12
N SER A 77 10.38 -11.47 -1.17
CA SER A 77 10.72 -10.96 0.16
C SER A 77 11.54 -11.95 0.99
N GLU A 78 11.31 -13.25 0.81
CA GLU A 78 11.97 -14.33 1.56
C GLU A 78 13.38 -14.66 1.03
N ASN A 79 13.61 -14.50 -0.28
CA ASN A 79 14.84 -14.93 -0.96
C ASN A 79 15.96 -13.86 -0.99
N GLY A 80 15.80 -12.76 -0.26
CA GLY A 80 16.71 -11.61 -0.28
C GLY A 80 16.24 -10.54 -1.28
N VAL A 81 15.92 -9.35 -0.75
CA VAL A 81 15.24 -8.27 -1.46
C VAL A 81 16.06 -7.77 -2.66
N ASP A 82 15.65 -8.09 -3.88
CA ASP A 82 15.98 -7.31 -5.07
C ASP A 82 14.82 -6.36 -5.41
N SER A 83 15.00 -5.09 -5.07
CA SER A 83 14.04 -4.02 -5.35
C SER A 83 13.67 -3.95 -6.85
N ASN A 84 14.61 -4.30 -7.74
CA ASN A 84 14.36 -4.29 -9.19
C ASN A 84 13.41 -5.41 -9.62
N SER A 85 13.51 -6.59 -9.02
CA SER A 85 12.61 -7.73 -9.27
C SER A 85 11.16 -7.39 -8.89
N ILE A 86 10.95 -6.78 -7.72
CA ILE A 86 9.62 -6.34 -7.26
C ILE A 86 9.05 -5.28 -8.22
N GLN A 87 9.85 -4.27 -8.57
CA GLN A 87 9.42 -3.21 -9.49
C GLN A 87 9.03 -3.77 -10.86
N SER A 88 9.79 -4.74 -11.38
CA SER A 88 9.50 -5.44 -12.63
C SER A 88 8.14 -6.16 -12.61
N ILE A 89 7.82 -6.85 -11.52
CA ILE A 89 6.51 -7.51 -11.34
C ILE A 89 5.39 -6.48 -11.39
N LEU A 90 5.51 -5.37 -10.65
CA LEU A 90 4.49 -4.33 -10.60
C LEU A 90 4.34 -3.60 -11.94
N ASP A 91 5.44 -3.38 -12.67
CA ASP A 91 5.42 -2.75 -13.99
C ASP A 91 4.71 -3.60 -15.04
N GLU A 92 4.90 -4.91 -14.98
CA GLU A 92 4.17 -5.87 -15.82
C GLU A 92 2.68 -5.88 -15.48
N GLU A 93 2.31 -5.82 -14.20
CA GLU A 93 0.91 -5.68 -13.80
C GLU A 93 0.28 -4.39 -14.34
N LEU A 94 1.00 -3.26 -14.28
CA LEU A 94 0.53 -2.00 -14.82
C LEU A 94 0.36 -2.04 -16.34
N ARG A 95 1.22 -2.79 -17.06
CA ARG A 95 1.11 -3.05 -18.51
C ARG A 95 -0.16 -3.83 -18.84
N ILE A 96 -0.42 -4.91 -18.11
CA ILE A 96 -1.59 -5.78 -18.31
C ILE A 96 -2.89 -5.02 -18.05
N VAL A 97 -2.93 -4.24 -16.97
CA VAL A 97 -4.09 -3.38 -16.68
C VAL A 97 -4.29 -2.33 -17.77
N GLU A 98 -3.22 -1.71 -18.26
CA GLU A 98 -3.34 -0.75 -19.36
C GLU A 98 -3.91 -1.41 -20.62
N ASN A 99 -3.49 -2.63 -20.95
CA ASN A 99 -4.03 -3.39 -22.09
C ASN A 99 -5.51 -3.76 -21.88
N ALA A 100 -5.88 -4.19 -20.67
CA ALA A 100 -7.27 -4.44 -20.32
C ALA A 100 -8.13 -3.15 -20.43
N LEU A 101 -7.61 -2.00 -20.00
CA LEU A 101 -8.29 -0.71 -20.12
C LEU A 101 -8.37 -0.21 -21.57
N LYS A 102 -7.38 -0.52 -22.43
CA LYS A 102 -7.48 -0.29 -23.88
C LYS A 102 -8.64 -1.11 -24.47
N LYS A 103 -8.87 -2.32 -23.93
CA LYS A 103 -9.98 -3.17 -24.37
C LYS A 103 -11.34 -2.67 -23.88
N ASN A 104 -11.42 -2.27 -22.61
CA ASN A 104 -12.60 -1.63 -22.02
C ASN A 104 -12.18 -0.59 -20.98
N PHE A 105 -12.17 0.68 -21.38
CA PHE A 105 -11.73 1.79 -20.52
C PHE A 105 -12.70 2.13 -19.38
N LYS A 106 -13.87 1.46 -19.34
CA LYS A 106 -14.87 1.52 -18.27
C LYS A 106 -14.88 0.27 -17.40
N SER A 107 -13.88 -0.60 -17.54
CA SER A 107 -13.83 -1.85 -16.77
C SER A 107 -13.60 -1.58 -15.29
N TYR A 108 -14.58 -1.93 -14.46
CA TYR A 108 -14.45 -1.85 -13.00
C TYR A 108 -13.29 -2.72 -12.50
N GLY A 109 -13.17 -3.95 -13.00
CA GLY A 109 -12.13 -4.89 -12.60
C GLY A 109 -10.73 -4.36 -12.88
N ALA A 110 -10.49 -3.81 -14.08
CA ALA A 110 -9.18 -3.28 -14.44
C ALA A 110 -8.80 -2.03 -13.63
N TRP A 111 -9.72 -1.08 -13.44
CA TRP A 111 -9.48 0.10 -12.59
C TRP A 111 -9.25 -0.29 -11.13
N HIS A 112 -10.01 -1.27 -10.62
CA HIS A 112 -9.83 -1.78 -9.27
C HIS A 112 -8.48 -2.47 -9.09
N HIS A 113 -8.07 -3.31 -10.03
CA HIS A 113 -6.75 -3.95 -10.00
C HIS A 113 -5.64 -2.90 -10.08
N ARG A 114 -5.78 -1.86 -10.91
CA ARG A 114 -4.79 -0.76 -10.96
C ARG A 114 -4.57 -0.10 -9.60
N LYS A 115 -5.67 0.20 -8.89
CA LYS A 115 -5.64 0.77 -7.54
C LYS A 115 -4.93 -0.16 -6.55
N TRP A 116 -5.15 -1.47 -6.69
CA TRP A 116 -4.48 -2.48 -5.88
C TRP A 116 -2.97 -2.54 -6.17
N VAL A 117 -2.56 -2.54 -7.44
CA VAL A 117 -1.14 -2.52 -7.83
C VAL A 117 -0.43 -1.28 -7.28
N LEU A 118 -1.06 -0.10 -7.36
CA LEU A 118 -0.51 1.11 -6.74
C LEU A 118 -0.35 0.99 -5.23
N SER A 119 -1.22 0.21 -4.59
CA SER A 119 -1.13 -0.11 -3.16
C SER A 119 -0.08 -1.19 -2.84
N LYS A 120 0.79 -1.60 -3.76
CA LYS A 120 1.83 -2.61 -3.52
C LYS A 120 3.27 -2.12 -3.70
N GLY A 121 3.49 -0.86 -4.05
CA GLY A 121 4.85 -0.29 -4.06
C GLY A 121 5.29 0.30 -5.39
N HIS A 122 4.49 1.24 -5.92
CA HIS A 122 4.86 2.28 -6.89
C HIS A 122 4.47 2.08 -8.37
N SER A 123 3.89 3.17 -8.88
CA SER A 123 3.95 3.64 -10.26
C SER A 123 4.40 5.10 -10.19
N SER A 124 5.05 5.63 -11.23
CA SER A 124 5.32 7.06 -11.27
C SER A 124 4.01 7.84 -11.47
N THR A 125 3.81 8.91 -10.69
CA THR A 125 2.65 9.81 -10.84
C THR A 125 2.48 10.25 -12.29
N ASP A 126 3.60 10.53 -12.95
CA ASP A 126 3.68 10.91 -14.35
C ASP A 126 3.15 9.81 -15.31
N ARG A 127 3.46 8.53 -15.08
CA ARG A 127 2.86 7.40 -15.84
C ARG A 127 1.34 7.38 -15.68
N GLU A 128 0.84 7.58 -14.46
CA GLU A 128 -0.59 7.60 -14.18
C GLU A 128 -1.30 8.78 -14.84
N LEU A 129 -0.73 9.98 -14.75
CA LEU A 129 -1.29 11.19 -15.36
C LEU A 129 -1.30 11.12 -16.89
N ARG A 130 -0.27 10.52 -17.51
CA ARG A 130 -0.27 10.26 -18.96
C ARG A 130 -1.38 9.31 -19.37
N LEU A 131 -1.57 8.21 -18.64
CA LEU A 131 -2.65 7.25 -18.92
C LEU A 131 -4.02 7.92 -18.81
N LEU A 132 -4.24 8.68 -17.73
CA LEU A 132 -5.46 9.44 -17.51
C LEU A 132 -5.72 10.44 -18.63
N GLY A 133 -4.68 11.17 -19.07
CA GLY A 133 -4.77 12.09 -20.20
C GLY A 133 -5.23 11.42 -21.49
N LYS A 134 -4.79 10.17 -21.75
CA LYS A 134 -5.28 9.39 -22.90
C LYS A 134 -6.76 9.04 -22.77
N PHE A 135 -7.19 8.51 -21.62
CA PHE A 135 -8.60 8.10 -21.44
C PHE A 135 -9.58 9.27 -21.34
N GLN A 136 -9.18 10.39 -20.77
CA GLN A 136 -10.01 11.60 -20.72
C GLN A 136 -10.16 12.25 -22.09
N LYS A 137 -9.14 12.16 -22.97
CA LYS A 137 -9.26 12.56 -24.38
C LYS A 137 -10.21 11.65 -25.15
N LEU A 138 -10.22 10.35 -24.85
CA LEU A 138 -11.13 9.38 -25.48
C LEU A 138 -12.59 9.53 -25.00
N ASP A 139 -12.79 9.75 -23.71
CA ASP A 139 -14.10 10.01 -23.10
C ASP A 139 -13.94 10.95 -21.92
N ALA A 140 -14.20 12.25 -22.14
CA ALA A 140 -14.12 13.29 -21.11
C ALA A 140 -15.12 13.08 -19.96
N ARG A 141 -16.13 12.21 -20.14
CA ARG A 141 -17.13 11.86 -19.12
C ARG A 141 -16.84 10.51 -18.47
N ASN A 142 -15.67 9.93 -18.70
CA ASN A 142 -15.28 8.68 -18.05
C ASN A 142 -15.10 8.91 -16.54
N PHE A 143 -16.16 8.61 -15.78
CA PHE A 143 -16.19 8.72 -14.33
C PHE A 143 -15.11 7.90 -13.64
N HIS A 144 -14.75 6.71 -14.18
CA HIS A 144 -13.68 5.90 -13.60
C HIS A 144 -12.33 6.61 -13.69
N ALA A 145 -12.03 7.20 -14.84
CA ALA A 145 -10.80 7.97 -15.03
C ALA A 145 -10.78 9.21 -14.13
N TRP A 146 -11.91 9.92 -13.97
CA TRP A 146 -11.99 11.06 -13.07
C TRP A 146 -11.82 10.69 -11.59
N ASN A 147 -12.47 9.63 -11.13
CA ASN A 147 -12.28 9.14 -9.77
C ASN A 147 -10.84 8.70 -9.51
N TYR A 148 -10.26 7.98 -10.47
CA TYR A 148 -8.86 7.57 -10.37
C TYR A 148 -7.94 8.78 -10.35
N ARG A 149 -8.18 9.79 -11.19
CA ARG A 149 -7.42 11.05 -11.19
C ARG A 149 -7.50 11.78 -9.85
N SER A 150 -8.70 11.88 -9.25
CA SER A 150 -8.89 12.50 -7.93
C SER A 150 -8.09 11.77 -6.85
N LYS A 151 -8.13 10.43 -6.84
CA LYS A 151 -7.30 9.60 -5.97
C LYS A 151 -5.81 9.88 -6.17
N ILE A 152 -5.32 9.87 -7.41
CA ILE A 152 -3.90 10.14 -7.70
C ILE A 152 -3.50 11.54 -7.22
N GLY A 153 -4.30 12.57 -7.49
CA GLY A 153 -4.03 13.93 -7.06
C GLY A 153 -3.88 14.05 -5.55
N LYS A 154 -4.84 13.51 -4.79
CA LYS A 154 -4.80 13.51 -3.31
C LYS A 154 -3.61 12.72 -2.76
N LEU A 155 -3.34 11.54 -3.31
CA LEU A 155 -2.20 10.71 -2.90
C LEU A 155 -0.86 11.39 -3.19
N THR A 156 -0.71 12.01 -4.37
CA THR A 156 0.48 12.76 -4.73
C THR A 156 0.67 13.97 -3.83
N LEU A 157 -0.40 14.72 -3.55
CA LEU A 157 -0.33 15.88 -2.66
C LEU A 157 0.09 15.48 -1.24
N ALA A 158 -0.52 14.43 -0.67
CA ALA A 158 -0.16 13.92 0.65
C ALA A 158 1.32 13.55 0.72
N ARG A 159 1.83 12.85 -0.30
CA ARG A 159 3.25 12.46 -0.39
C ARG A 159 4.18 13.66 -0.55
N LEU A 160 3.81 14.66 -1.33
CA LEU A 160 4.59 15.88 -1.51
C LEU A 160 4.67 16.69 -0.21
N LEU A 161 3.54 16.89 0.46
CA LEU A 161 3.50 17.57 1.76
C LEU A 161 4.34 16.83 2.81
N MET A 162 4.30 15.49 2.83
CA MET A 162 5.17 14.70 3.70
C MET A 162 6.66 14.83 3.37
N ALA A 163 7.01 14.91 2.09
CA ALA A 163 8.39 15.16 1.67
C ALA A 163 8.84 16.58 2.09
N CYS A 164 7.98 17.60 1.93
CA CYS A 164 8.23 18.95 2.43
C CYS A 164 8.48 18.97 3.94
N ASN A 165 7.61 18.33 4.75
CA ASN A 165 7.80 18.22 6.20
C ASN A 165 9.16 17.59 6.54
N THR A 166 9.55 16.55 5.80
CA THR A 166 10.84 15.88 6.00
C THR A 166 12.02 16.82 5.70
N LEU A 167 11.96 17.58 4.60
CA LEU A 167 13.00 18.55 4.24
C LEU A 167 13.11 19.70 5.25
N ILE A 168 11.98 20.18 5.78
CA ILE A 168 11.95 21.19 6.85
C ILE A 168 12.67 20.67 8.10
N SER A 169 12.40 19.43 8.49
CA SER A 169 13.05 18.80 9.65
C SER A 169 14.57 18.59 9.50
N TYR A 170 15.08 18.42 8.27
CA TYR A 170 16.52 18.38 8.00
C TYR A 170 17.16 19.78 7.91
N GLY A 171 16.35 20.82 7.70
CA GLY A 171 16.77 22.23 7.70
C GLY A 171 16.85 22.84 9.11
N ASN A 172 17.00 24.16 9.19
CA ASN A 172 17.01 24.88 10.46
C ASN A 172 15.55 25.14 10.90
N PRO A 173 15.04 24.52 11.98
CA PRO A 173 13.63 24.56 12.37
C PRO A 173 13.14 25.93 12.89
N HIS A 174 13.99 26.95 12.84
CA HIS A 174 13.71 28.32 13.32
C HIS A 174 13.17 29.27 12.24
N ASP A 175 13.16 28.85 10.98
CA ASP A 175 12.44 29.59 9.93
C ASP A 175 11.00 29.10 9.96
N GLY A 176 10.04 29.96 10.31
CA GLY A 176 8.64 29.65 10.68
C GLY A 176 7.80 28.97 9.59
N THR A 177 8.27 27.83 9.09
CA THR A 177 7.73 27.07 7.98
C THR A 177 6.65 26.16 8.52
N GLU A 178 5.46 26.27 7.94
CA GLU A 178 4.29 25.53 8.34
C GLU A 178 4.47 24.03 8.11
N VAL A 179 4.16 23.23 9.14
CA VAL A 179 4.25 21.78 9.07
C VAL A 179 2.88 21.22 8.67
N HIS A 180 2.80 20.52 7.55
CA HIS A 180 1.53 20.15 6.91
C HIS A 180 0.90 18.83 7.40
N TYR A 181 1.13 18.42 8.65
CA TYR A 181 0.63 17.11 9.12
C TYR A 181 -0.90 17.02 9.06
N ASP A 182 -1.63 18.05 9.49
CA ASP A 182 -3.10 18.04 9.50
C ASP A 182 -3.69 17.94 8.09
N ASP A 183 -3.11 18.65 7.13
CA ASP A 183 -3.49 18.59 5.71
C ASP A 183 -3.26 17.18 5.14
N VAL A 184 -2.10 16.58 5.45
CA VAL A 184 -1.77 15.22 5.02
C VAL A 184 -2.77 14.21 5.60
N LEU A 185 -3.06 14.30 6.90
CA LEU A 185 -4.03 13.43 7.58
C LEU A 185 -5.43 13.60 7.00
N ALA A 186 -5.84 14.81 6.66
CA ALA A 186 -7.11 15.08 5.99
C ALA A 186 -7.19 14.44 4.60
N LEU A 187 -6.11 14.50 3.82
CA LEU A 187 -6.03 13.86 2.51
C LEU A 187 -6.15 12.33 2.60
N TYR A 188 -5.52 11.70 3.60
CA TYR A 188 -5.64 10.25 3.81
C TYR A 188 -7.04 9.85 4.29
N ARG A 189 -7.69 10.63 5.17
CA ARG A 189 -9.11 10.42 5.53
C ARG A 189 -10.04 10.47 4.31
N ASP A 190 -9.79 11.42 3.42
CA ASP A 190 -10.52 11.51 2.15
C ASP A 190 -10.28 10.30 1.25
N LEU A 191 -9.04 9.81 1.16
CA LEU A 191 -8.68 8.62 0.39
C LEU A 191 -9.37 7.36 0.93
N MET A 192 -9.45 7.18 2.25
CA MET A 192 -10.19 6.08 2.90
C MET A 192 -11.67 6.09 2.51
N LYS A 193 -12.32 7.26 2.50
CA LYS A 193 -13.73 7.42 2.10
C LYS A 193 -13.95 7.15 0.62
N MET A 194 -13.03 7.62 -0.25
CA MET A 194 -13.16 7.49 -1.70
C MET A 194 -12.85 6.08 -2.23
N ASP A 195 -12.01 5.31 -1.53
CA ASP A 195 -11.55 3.99 -1.97
C ASP A 195 -11.51 2.97 -0.82
N PRO A 196 -12.68 2.60 -0.25
CA PRO A 196 -12.76 1.70 0.91
C PRO A 196 -12.15 0.31 0.67
N ALA A 197 -12.14 -0.14 -0.59
CA ALA A 197 -11.55 -1.43 -0.96
C ALA A 197 -10.03 -1.51 -0.75
N HIS A 198 -9.37 -0.35 -0.56
CA HIS A 198 -7.95 -0.25 -0.24
C HIS A 198 -7.73 0.54 1.06
N ILE A 199 -8.71 0.52 1.99
CA ILE A 199 -8.67 1.33 3.21
C ILE A 199 -7.41 1.08 4.05
N CYS A 200 -7.01 -0.19 4.20
CA CYS A 200 -5.83 -0.58 4.97
C CYS A 200 -4.57 0.13 4.47
N TYR A 201 -4.44 0.34 3.15
CA TYR A 201 -3.31 1.09 2.61
C TYR A 201 -3.25 2.51 3.18
N TYR A 202 -4.38 3.21 3.19
CA TYR A 202 -4.41 4.59 3.65
C TYR A 202 -4.31 4.67 5.17
N GLU A 203 -4.80 3.66 5.90
CA GLU A 203 -4.66 3.56 7.35
C GLU A 203 -3.19 3.39 7.76
N ASP A 204 -2.44 2.57 7.02
CA ASP A 204 -1.00 2.42 7.23
C ASP A 204 -0.28 3.77 7.04
N GLU A 205 -0.52 4.42 5.90
CA GLU A 205 0.10 5.70 5.60
C GLU A 205 -0.30 6.81 6.58
N PHE A 206 -1.57 6.85 6.99
CA PHE A 206 -2.07 7.76 8.01
C PHE A 206 -1.36 7.53 9.35
N SER A 207 -1.19 6.27 9.75
CA SER A 207 -0.48 5.90 10.99
C SER A 207 0.98 6.33 10.94
N LEU A 208 1.66 6.18 9.80
CA LEU A 208 3.02 6.68 9.62
C LEU A 208 3.13 8.20 9.73
N VAL A 209 2.13 8.94 9.25
CA VAL A 209 2.08 10.40 9.36
C VAL A 209 1.96 10.80 10.82
N LEU A 210 1.07 10.15 11.58
CA LEU A 210 0.94 10.36 13.03
C LEU A 210 2.24 10.05 13.77
N LEU A 211 2.90 8.92 13.46
CA LEU A 211 4.18 8.57 14.07
C LEU A 211 5.25 9.62 13.77
N LYS A 212 5.30 10.13 12.54
CA LYS A 212 6.23 11.19 12.14
C LYS A 212 5.95 12.53 12.83
N GLN A 213 4.69 12.84 13.13
CA GLN A 213 4.32 14.05 13.89
C GLN A 213 4.93 14.07 15.29
N LEU A 214 5.31 12.90 15.84
CA LEU A 214 5.95 12.76 17.14
C LEU A 214 7.49 12.88 17.09
N GLU A 215 8.10 12.98 15.90
CA GLU A 215 9.56 13.16 15.76
C GLU A 215 10.13 14.36 16.54
N PRO A 216 9.47 15.54 16.59
CA PRO A 216 9.96 16.66 17.41
C PRO A 216 10.14 16.30 18.88
N LEU A 217 9.32 15.40 19.44
CA LEU A 217 9.47 14.95 20.83
C LEU A 217 10.82 14.28 21.08
N LYS A 218 11.38 13.59 20.08
CA LYS A 218 12.69 12.94 20.17
C LYS A 218 13.84 13.93 20.28
N THR A 219 13.64 15.19 19.89
CA THR A 219 14.64 16.26 20.00
C THR A 219 14.63 16.95 21.37
N LEU A 220 13.57 16.77 22.15
CA LEU A 220 13.42 17.39 23.47
C LEU A 220 14.23 16.64 24.51
N LYS A 221 15.46 17.13 24.77
CA LYS A 221 16.37 16.56 25.78
C LYS A 221 15.80 16.52 27.20
N SER A 222 14.79 17.35 27.49
CA SER A 222 14.13 17.45 28.79
C SER A 222 12.84 16.63 28.91
N LEU A 223 12.44 15.89 27.86
CA LEU A 223 11.22 15.09 27.90
C LEU A 223 11.45 13.84 28.77
N GLU A 224 10.98 13.88 30.01
CA GLU A 224 11.09 12.77 30.97
C GLU A 224 9.77 11.99 31.16
N ALA A 225 8.63 12.57 30.79
CA ALA A 225 7.32 11.93 30.91
C ALA A 225 6.51 12.16 29.64
N LEU A 226 5.83 11.12 29.15
CA LEU A 226 4.94 11.17 27.99
C LEU A 226 3.66 10.40 28.28
N ASP A 227 2.52 11.03 28.06
CA ASP A 227 1.21 10.37 28.12
C ASP A 227 0.60 10.35 26.72
N ILE A 228 0.44 9.14 26.19
CA ILE A 228 -0.25 8.87 24.91
C ILE A 228 -1.38 7.86 25.13
N SER A 229 -1.95 7.82 26.33
CA SER A 229 -3.08 6.97 26.66
C SER A 229 -4.29 7.32 25.78
N TYR A 230 -5.09 6.31 25.44
CA TYR A 230 -6.35 6.46 24.68
C TYR A 230 -6.19 7.19 23.32
N ASN A 231 -5.07 6.97 22.61
CA ASN A 231 -4.80 7.56 21.29
C ASN A 231 -5.06 6.58 20.12
N GLU A 232 -5.81 5.50 20.35
CA GLU A 232 -6.16 4.49 19.34
C GLU A 232 -4.94 3.84 18.64
N ILE A 233 -3.78 3.81 19.30
CA ILE A 233 -2.57 3.23 18.73
C ILE A 233 -2.77 1.73 18.47
N GLY A 234 -2.55 1.32 17.21
CA GLY A 234 -2.77 -0.03 16.68
C GLY A 234 -4.22 -0.49 16.63
N ALA A 235 -5.19 0.44 16.65
CA ALA A 235 -6.57 0.15 16.30
C ALA A 235 -6.72 -0.22 14.80
N HIS A 236 -5.73 0.14 13.98
CA HIS A 236 -5.65 -0.21 12.56
C HIS A 236 -4.46 -1.16 12.31
N SER A 237 -4.67 -2.24 11.56
CA SER A 237 -3.63 -3.23 11.25
C SER A 237 -2.65 -2.68 10.23
N ILE A 238 -1.34 -2.74 10.51
CA ILE A 238 -0.30 -2.30 9.59
C ILE A 238 0.26 -3.45 8.74
N ASP A 239 0.23 -3.31 7.40
CA ASP A 239 0.84 -4.29 6.48
C ASP A 239 2.37 -4.18 6.50
N THR A 240 3.02 -5.01 7.33
CA THR A 240 4.48 -4.99 7.55
C THR A 240 5.30 -5.40 6.33
N ILE A 241 4.72 -6.12 5.36
CA ILE A 241 5.40 -6.57 4.12
C ILE A 241 5.71 -5.36 3.22
N ARG A 242 4.95 -4.28 3.37
CA ARG A 242 5.06 -3.06 2.58
C ARG A 242 6.33 -2.25 2.82
N TYR A 243 6.89 -2.33 4.03
CA TYR A 243 8.08 -1.57 4.44
C TYR A 243 9.39 -2.18 3.92
N LEU A 244 9.32 -3.30 3.20
CA LEU A 244 10.45 -3.90 2.50
C LEU A 244 10.80 -3.19 1.19
N CYS A 245 9.90 -2.35 0.67
CA CYS A 245 10.12 -1.56 -0.54
C CYS A 245 10.40 -0.11 -0.17
N SER A 246 11.61 0.37 -0.42
CA SER A 246 11.97 1.78 -0.30
C SER A 246 11.09 2.60 -1.23
N SER A 247 10.13 3.36 -0.68
CA SER A 247 9.43 4.36 -1.48
C SER A 247 10.44 5.43 -1.90
N PRO A 248 10.39 5.93 -3.16
CA PRO A 248 11.26 7.04 -3.61
C PRO A 248 11.10 8.32 -2.78
N LEU A 249 10.08 8.37 -1.90
CA LEU A 249 9.80 9.50 -1.00
C LEU A 249 9.89 9.13 0.48
N THR A 250 10.12 7.86 0.84
CA THR A 250 10.47 7.47 2.22
C THR A 250 11.98 7.35 2.31
N HIS A 251 12.66 8.49 2.32
CA HIS A 251 13.99 8.52 2.91
C HIS A 251 13.84 8.35 4.42
N ALA A 252 14.25 7.18 4.89
CA ALA A 252 14.86 7.05 6.20
C ALA A 252 16.04 6.09 6.01
N ASP A 253 17.04 6.54 5.26
CA ASP A 253 18.38 6.01 5.40
C ASP A 253 18.97 6.68 6.64
N GLY A 254 19.35 5.87 7.63
CA GLY A 254 19.70 6.33 8.95
C GLY A 254 20.28 5.20 9.79
N ASN A 255 21.51 4.81 9.45
CA ASN A 255 22.48 4.09 10.27
C ASN A 255 22.17 2.64 10.71
N GLY A 256 23.00 1.72 10.21
CA GLY A 256 23.52 0.58 10.96
C GLY A 256 22.50 -0.38 11.59
N TRP A 257 21.93 -1.26 10.77
CA TRP A 257 21.05 -2.34 11.26
C TRP A 257 21.82 -3.31 12.16
N ASN A 258 21.65 -3.20 13.48
CA ASN A 258 22.12 -4.21 14.44
C ASN A 258 20.95 -5.12 14.85
N PHE A 259 20.32 -5.76 13.86
CA PHE A 259 19.13 -6.62 14.00
C PHE A 259 19.33 -7.77 15.01
N LYS A 260 20.57 -8.22 15.19
CA LYS A 260 20.90 -9.37 16.05
C LYS A 260 20.94 -9.08 17.54
N LYS A 261 20.99 -7.82 17.97
CA LYS A 261 21.24 -7.50 19.39
C LYS A 261 19.98 -7.42 20.26
N ILE A 262 18.80 -7.22 19.67
CA ILE A 262 17.52 -7.08 20.39
C ILE A 262 16.71 -8.39 20.34
N ILE A 263 16.97 -9.22 19.33
CA ILE A 263 16.34 -10.53 19.17
C ILE A 263 17.08 -11.53 20.06
N ASP A 264 16.71 -11.56 21.34
CA ASP A 264 16.73 -12.83 22.06
C ASP A 264 15.52 -12.95 23.00
N GLU A 265 14.93 -14.14 22.86
CA GLU A 265 13.80 -14.84 23.51
C GLU A 265 12.47 -14.08 23.76
N ASP A 266 11.39 -14.66 23.22
CA ASP A 266 9.94 -14.37 23.37
C ASP A 266 9.24 -13.22 22.64
N VAL A 267 9.93 -12.16 22.19
CA VAL A 267 9.25 -11.05 21.46
C VAL A 267 9.78 -10.89 20.04
N LYS A 268 8.96 -11.20 19.04
CA LYS A 268 9.29 -10.96 17.64
C LYS A 268 9.18 -9.46 17.35
N LEU A 269 10.31 -8.79 17.07
CA LEU A 269 10.36 -7.37 16.67
C LEU A 269 9.40 -7.02 15.52
N LYS A 270 9.11 -8.01 14.66
CA LYS A 270 8.15 -7.91 13.55
C LYS A 270 6.74 -7.55 14.03
N ASP A 271 6.37 -7.95 15.23
CA ASP A 271 5.03 -7.79 15.80
C ASP A 271 4.85 -6.41 16.48
N HIS A 272 5.94 -5.67 16.71
CA HIS A 272 5.95 -4.37 17.43
C HIS A 272 6.82 -3.31 16.74
N TRP A 273 6.90 -3.35 15.41
CA TRP A 273 7.76 -2.45 14.62
C TRP A 273 7.45 -0.97 14.86
N ASP A 274 6.18 -0.60 14.98
CA ASP A 274 5.75 0.79 15.19
C ASP A 274 6.19 1.31 16.55
N ALA A 275 6.08 0.47 17.59
CA ALA A 275 6.57 0.80 18.93
C ALA A 275 8.09 0.95 18.93
N TYR A 276 8.82 0.09 18.22
CA TYR A 276 10.26 0.26 18.05
C TYR A 276 10.60 1.60 17.40
N LEU A 277 9.97 1.94 16.26
CA LEU A 277 10.21 3.20 15.57
C LEU A 277 9.87 4.42 16.43
N LEU A 278 8.79 4.34 17.21
CA LEU A 278 8.35 5.42 18.08
C LEU A 278 9.30 5.64 19.25
N PHE A 279 9.69 4.56 19.95
CA PHE A 279 10.34 4.66 21.25
C PHE A 279 11.86 4.50 21.23
N LYS A 280 12.48 3.90 20.19
CA LYS A 280 13.91 3.54 20.19
C LYS A 280 14.91 4.67 20.49
N ASN A 281 14.49 5.92 20.32
CA ASN A 281 15.33 7.11 20.53
C ASN A 281 14.78 8.05 21.62
N LEU A 282 13.73 7.64 22.34
CA LEU A 282 13.19 8.41 23.46
C LEU A 282 13.90 8.01 24.76
N ASN A 283 14.09 8.97 25.66
CA ASN A 283 14.77 8.78 26.94
C ASN A 283 13.84 9.11 28.11
N LEU A 284 12.66 8.50 28.11
CA LEU A 284 11.60 8.75 29.09
C LEU A 284 11.89 8.07 30.43
N ARG A 285 11.43 8.67 31.52
CA ARG A 285 11.34 8.06 32.87
C ARG A 285 9.94 7.55 33.17
N GLN A 286 8.92 8.16 32.58
CA GLN A 286 7.51 7.74 32.71
C GLN A 286 6.83 7.73 31.34
N LEU A 287 6.02 6.70 31.10
CA LEU A 287 5.21 6.55 29.89
C LEU A 287 3.83 6.01 30.25
N GLU A 288 2.78 6.65 29.75
CA GLU A 288 1.41 6.16 29.85
C GLU A 288 0.92 5.80 28.44
N ILE A 289 0.56 4.54 28.23
CA ILE A 289 0.02 4.02 26.95
C ILE A 289 -1.34 3.35 27.12
N THR A 290 -1.92 3.36 28.32
CA THR A 290 -3.18 2.67 28.64
C THR A 290 -4.30 3.03 27.66
N GLY A 291 -5.14 2.04 27.35
CA GLY A 291 -6.33 2.26 26.50
C GLY A 291 -6.08 2.26 24.99
N ASN A 292 -4.83 2.06 24.54
CA ASN A 292 -4.52 1.84 23.12
C ASN A 292 -4.72 0.36 22.73
N ALA A 293 -5.22 0.10 21.52
CA ALA A 293 -5.57 -1.26 21.06
C ALA A 293 -4.36 -2.20 20.90
N VAL A 294 -3.18 -1.65 20.63
CA VAL A 294 -1.92 -2.42 20.51
C VAL A 294 -1.39 -2.91 21.86
N VAL A 295 -1.88 -2.36 22.98
CA VAL A 295 -1.29 -2.58 24.30
C VAL A 295 -1.65 -3.96 24.82
N ASN A 296 -0.61 -4.76 25.02
CA ASN A 296 -0.67 -6.07 25.66
C ASN A 296 0.62 -6.28 26.48
N ASP A 297 0.66 -7.33 27.30
CA ASP A 297 1.79 -7.59 28.20
C ASP A 297 3.13 -7.75 27.45
N ARG A 298 3.09 -8.31 26.22
CA ARG A 298 4.28 -8.46 25.38
C ARG A 298 4.84 -7.11 24.93
N LEU A 299 3.96 -6.19 24.50
CA LEU A 299 4.35 -4.84 24.14
C LEU A 299 4.91 -4.09 25.35
N LYS A 300 4.26 -4.19 26.52
CA LYS A 300 4.74 -3.53 27.74
C LYS A 300 6.15 -3.98 28.11
N ALA A 301 6.39 -5.30 28.11
CA ALA A 301 7.71 -5.88 28.33
C ALA A 301 8.74 -5.41 27.28
N PHE A 302 8.33 -5.37 26.00
CA PHE A 302 9.18 -4.88 24.91
C PHE A 302 9.59 -3.42 25.10
N VAL A 303 8.65 -2.53 25.47
CA VAL A 303 8.89 -1.10 25.66
C VAL A 303 9.83 -0.85 26.84
N CYS A 304 9.66 -1.55 27.97
CA CYS A 304 10.61 -1.48 29.10
C CYS A 304 12.01 -1.96 28.70
N LYS A 305 12.14 -3.03 27.89
CA LYS A 305 13.43 -3.51 27.37
C LYS A 305 14.07 -2.54 26.37
N LEU A 306 13.25 -1.86 25.57
CA LEU A 306 13.68 -0.94 24.53
C LEU A 306 14.22 0.38 25.11
N MET A 307 13.64 0.87 26.21
CA MET A 307 14.02 2.11 26.88
C MET A 307 14.49 1.82 28.32
N PRO A 308 15.78 1.52 28.54
CA PRO A 308 16.32 1.21 29.88
C PRO A 308 16.19 2.34 30.92
N SER A 309 15.94 3.57 30.48
CA SER A 309 15.69 4.73 31.34
C SER A 309 14.26 4.82 31.86
N LEU A 310 13.33 4.07 31.28
CA LEU A 310 11.93 4.06 31.65
C LEU A 310 11.74 3.38 33.01
N LYS A 311 11.27 4.15 34.00
CA LYS A 311 11.03 3.67 35.37
C LYS A 311 9.58 3.29 35.60
N TRP A 312 8.66 4.01 34.96
CA TRP A 312 7.22 3.86 35.16
C TRP A 312 6.50 3.71 33.83
N LEU A 313 5.70 2.65 33.69
CA LEU A 313 4.86 2.37 32.54
C LEU A 313 3.43 2.08 33.03
N ASP A 314 2.45 2.89 32.64
CA ASP A 314 1.06 2.78 33.09
C ASP A 314 0.94 2.76 34.64
N GLY A 315 1.73 3.59 35.33
CA GLY A 315 1.83 3.59 36.79
C GLY A 315 2.57 2.40 37.44
N GLU A 316 3.00 1.41 36.67
CA GLU A 316 3.75 0.23 37.16
C GLU A 316 5.26 0.42 36.97
N LYS A 317 6.08 -0.19 37.83
CA LYS A 317 7.54 -0.15 37.66
C LYS A 317 7.97 -1.10 36.54
N CYS A 318 8.76 -0.60 35.58
CA CYS A 318 9.50 -1.46 34.66
C CYS A 318 10.57 -2.24 35.46
N CYS A 319 10.57 -3.58 35.34
CA CYS A 319 11.52 -4.48 36.00
C CYS A 319 12.91 -4.46 35.36
#